data_AF-A0A8J4QCM1-F1
#
_entry.id   AF-A0A8J4QCM1-F1
#
_cell.length_a   1.000
_cell.length_b   1.000
_cell.length_c   1.000
_cell.angle_alpha   90.00
_cell.angle_beta   90.00
_cell.angle_gamma   90.00
#
_symmetry.space_group_name_H-M   'P 1'
#
loop_
_entity.id
_entity.type
_entity.pdbx_description
1 polymer ?
#
loop_
_entity_poly.entity_id
_entity_poly.type
_entity_poly.pdbx_seq_one_letter_code
_entity_poly.pdbx_strand_id
1 'polypeptide(L)'
;MASFVRITVLVWADILTAYALFVMMPYLTTVWNLNITHAAAIVNVFSGVATIMPIGMAFLVDAFMGDFWMLLLSSLAYSFGVSCLAMSTPPVLSNAVGNCGEYKPHCIGASQPGSQVP
;
A
#
# COMPACT_ATOMS: atom_id res chain seq x y z
N MET A 1 -28.05 1.10 15.13
CA MET A 1 -27.27 -0.12 14.80
C MET A 1 -26.37 0.06 13.57
N ALA A 2 -26.87 0.59 12.44
CA ALA A 2 -26.06 0.75 11.21
C ALA A 2 -24.80 1.63 11.37
N SER A 3 -24.86 2.76 12.10
CA SER A 3 -23.67 3.60 12.32
C SER A 3 -22.59 2.93 13.17
N PHE A 4 -22.96 2.13 14.18
CA PHE A 4 -22.00 1.42 15.02
C PHE A 4 -21.18 0.41 14.21
N VAL A 5 -21.84 -0.33 13.30
CA VAL A 5 -21.18 -1.27 12.40
C VAL A 5 -20.23 -0.54 11.44
N ARG A 6 -20.66 0.59 10.86
CA ARG A 6 -19.83 1.39 9.94
C ARG A 6 -18.58 1.94 10.63
N ILE A 7 -18.73 2.52 11.83
CA ILE A 7 -17.60 3.03 12.62
C ILE A 7 -16.63 1.88 12.95
N THR A 8 -17.15 0.72 13.36
CA THR A 8 -16.32 -0.45 13.68
C THR A 8 -15.53 -0.93 12.45
N VAL A 9 -16.16 -1.02 11.27
CA VAL A 9 -15.48 -1.42 10.02
C VAL A 9 -14.38 -0.44 9.64
N LEU A 10 -14.62 0.86 9.79
CA LEU A 10 -13.61 1.89 9.51
C LEU A 10 -12.41 1.76 10.46
N VAL A 11 -12.63 1.51 11.75
CA VAL A 11 -11.55 1.29 12.72
C VAL A 11 -10.71 0.07 12.33
N TRP A 12 -11.33 -1.03 11.90
CA TRP A 12 -10.58 -2.21 11.41
C TRP A 12 -9.76 -1.90 10.15
N ALA A 13 -10.30 -1.10 9.22
CA ALA A 13 -9.56 -0.68 8.03
C ALA A 13 -8.35 0.20 8.37
N ASP A 14 -8.48 1.10 9.35
CA ASP A 14 -7.37 1.91 9.87
C ASP A 14 -6.27 1.04 10.49
N ILE A 15 -6.65 0.04 11.29
CA ILE A 15 -5.70 -0.92 11.88
C ILE A 15 -4.94 -1.69 10.78
N LEU A 16 -5.67 -2.16 9.75
CA LEU A 16 -5.05 -2.85 8.62
C LEU A 16 -4.07 -1.95 7.87
N THR A 17 -4.42 -0.68 7.69
CA THR A 17 -3.56 0.31 7.02
C THR A 17 -2.30 0.61 7.83
N ALA A 18 -2.42 0.75 9.15
CA ALA A 18 -1.28 0.93 10.04
C ALA A 18 -0.33 -0.28 9.99
N TYR A 19 -0.88 -1.49 9.98
CA TYR A 19 -0.08 -2.71 9.83
C TYR A 19 0.62 -2.75 8.46
N ALA A 20 -0.07 -2.39 7.38
CA ALA A 20 0.50 -2.33 6.03
C ALA A 20 1.69 -1.36 5.94
N LEU A 21 1.59 -0.18 6.56
CA LEU A 21 2.70 0.79 6.60
C LEU A 21 3.88 0.27 7.44
N PHE A 22 3.60 -0.43 8.53
CA PHE A 22 4.64 -1.04 9.35
C PHE A 22 5.44 -2.10 8.58
N VAL A 23 4.77 -3.00 7.84
CA VAL A 23 5.45 -4.02 7.03
C VAL A 23 6.07 -3.47 5.74
N MET A 24 5.67 -2.29 5.28
CA MET A 24 6.28 -1.64 4.13
C MET A 24 7.73 -1.24 4.40
N MET A 25 8.06 -0.74 5.60
CA MET A 25 9.45 -0.37 5.94
C MET A 25 10.47 -1.50 5.71
N PRO A 26 10.29 -2.73 6.24
CA PRO A 26 11.19 -3.84 5.94
C PRO A 26 11.10 -4.29 4.47
N TYR A 27 9.94 -4.16 3.79
CA TYR A 27 9.81 -4.52 2.37
C TYR A 27 10.67 -3.63 1.47
N LEU A 28 10.59 -2.30 1.64
CA LEU A 28 11.37 -1.33 0.88
C LEU A 28 12.89 -1.52 1.07
N THR A 29 13.30 -1.91 2.28
CA THR A 29 14.73 -2.03 2.63
C THR A 29 15.30 -3.39 2.24
N THR A 30 14.52 -4.48 2.35
CA THR A 30 15.01 -5.84 2.05
C THR A 30 14.80 -6.25 0.60
N VAL A 31 13.62 -6.00 0.02
CA VAL A 31 13.26 -6.44 -1.34
C VAL A 31 13.68 -5.41 -2.38
N TRP A 32 13.46 -4.12 -2.10
CA TRP A 32 13.82 -3.02 -3.00
C TRP A 32 15.23 -2.46 -2.77
N ASN A 33 15.93 -2.92 -1.73
CA ASN A 33 17.30 -2.51 -1.40
C ASN A 33 17.48 -0.99 -1.24
N LEU A 34 16.45 -0.27 -0.78
CA LEU A 34 16.55 1.16 -0.50
C LEU A 34 17.28 1.42 0.83
N ASN A 35 18.03 2.52 0.88
CA ASN A 35 18.58 3.02 2.14
C ASN A 35 17.44 3.35 3.12
N ILE A 36 17.62 3.06 4.40
CA ILE A 36 16.66 3.31 5.49
C ILE A 36 16.16 4.76 5.46
N THR A 37 17.04 5.72 5.15
CA THR A 37 16.68 7.15 5.06
C THR A 37 15.68 7.43 3.94
N HIS A 38 15.89 6.83 2.77
CA HIS A 38 14.98 6.96 1.62
C HIS A 38 13.66 6.20 1.85
N ALA A 39 13.73 4.98 2.39
CA ALA A 39 12.53 4.21 2.73
C ALA A 39 11.66 4.96 3.76
N ALA A 40 12.27 5.53 4.80
CA ALA A 40 11.57 6.32 5.80
C ALA A 40 10.95 7.59 5.21
N ALA A 41 11.66 8.28 4.30
CA ALA A 41 11.11 9.44 3.60
C ALA A 41 9.85 9.08 2.80
N ILE A 42 9.85 7.97 2.06
CA ILE A 42 8.69 7.51 1.28
C ILE A 42 7.49 7.24 2.19
N VAL A 43 7.68 6.47 3.26
CA VAL A 43 6.58 6.11 4.17
C VAL A 43 6.05 7.33 4.92
N ASN A 44 6.93 8.27 5.33
CA ASN A 44 6.51 9.50 5.98
C ASN A 44 5.72 10.42 5.05
N VAL A 45 6.15 10.57 3.79
CA VAL A 45 5.40 11.34 2.79
C VAL A 45 4.04 10.69 2.53
N PHE A 46 3.99 9.36 2.38
CA PHE A 46 2.72 8.65 2.20
C PHE A 46 1.79 8.83 3.40
N SER A 47 2.31 8.71 4.63
CA SER A 47 1.54 8.95 5.85
C SER A 47 1.00 10.38 5.90
N GLY A 48 1.83 11.38 5.57
CA GLY A 48 1.40 12.78 5.48
C GLY A 48 0.26 12.97 4.48
N VAL A 49 0.41 12.44 3.25
CA VAL A 49 -0.62 12.52 2.21
C VAL A 49 -1.91 11.83 2.66
N ALA A 50 -1.83 10.66 3.31
CA ALA A 50 -3.00 9.93 3.82
C ALA A 50 -3.78 10.72 4.87
N THR A 51 -3.11 11.56 5.68
CA THR A 51 -3.80 12.42 6.67
C THR A 51 -4.45 13.67 6.07
N ILE A 52 -3.89 14.20 4.97
CA ILE A 52 -4.38 15.43 4.32
C ILE A 52 -5.48 15.12 3.29
N MET A 53 -5.38 13.98 2.60
CA MET A 53 -6.30 13.55 1.55
C MET A 53 -7.79 13.57 1.97
N PRO A 54 -8.19 13.15 3.18
CA PRO A 54 -9.59 13.16 3.62
C PRO A 54 -10.20 14.57 3.63
N ILE A 55 -9.40 15.61 3.88
CA ILE A 55 -9.88 17.01 3.88
C ILE A 55 -10.35 17.39 2.48
N GLY A 56 -9.57 17.05 1.45
CA GLY A 56 -9.93 17.30 0.06
C GLY A 56 -11.13 16.45 -0.38
N MET A 57 -11.21 15.20 0.07
CA MET A 57 -12.34 14.32 -0.23
C MET A 57 -13.65 14.80 0.44
N ALA A 58 -13.58 15.30 1.67
CA ALA A 58 -14.74 15.85 2.36
C ALA A 58 -15.33 17.07 1.61
N PHE A 59 -14.47 17.95 1.10
CA PHE A 59 -14.90 19.08 0.27
C PHE A 59 -15.56 18.63 -1.05
N LEU A 60 -15.00 17.61 -1.70
CA LEU A 60 -15.54 17.04 -2.94
C LEU A 60 -16.95 16.44 -2.75
N VAL A 61 -17.17 15.78 -1.61
CA VAL A 61 -18.45 15.16 -1.26
C VAL A 61 -19.53 16.19 -0.98
N ASP A 62 -19.18 17.22 -0.21
CA ASP A 62 -20.11 18.30 0.15
C ASP A 62 -20.53 19.14 -1.07
N ALA A 63 -19.59 19.40 -1.99
CA ALA A 63 -19.85 20.29 -3.13
C ALA A 63 -20.47 19.60 -4.36
N PHE A 64 -20.17 18.31 -4.60
CA PHE A 64 -20.52 17.67 -5.89
C PHE A 64 -21.18 16.29 -5.77
N MET A 65 -20.87 15.51 -4.74
CA MET A 65 -20.96 14.05 -4.82
C MET A 65 -21.56 13.50 -3.52
N GLY A 66 -22.89 13.49 -3.41
CA GLY A 66 -23.60 13.03 -2.22
C GLY A 66 -23.22 11.62 -1.74
N ASP A 67 -23.69 11.24 -0.55
CA ASP A 67 -23.19 10.09 0.24
C ASP A 67 -23.06 8.75 -0.51
N PHE A 68 -23.97 8.43 -1.44
CA PHE A 68 -23.94 7.16 -2.18
C PHE A 68 -22.71 7.04 -3.09
N TRP A 69 -22.37 8.11 -3.80
CA TRP A 69 -21.23 8.13 -4.72
C TRP A 69 -19.90 8.13 -3.98
N MET A 70 -19.83 8.79 -2.82
CA MET A 70 -18.66 8.72 -1.93
C MET A 70 -18.37 7.28 -1.50
N LEU A 71 -19.40 6.55 -1.05
CA LEU A 71 -19.25 5.17 -0.60
C LEU A 71 -18.74 4.27 -1.74
N LEU A 72 -19.33 4.41 -2.93
CA LEU A 72 -18.93 3.65 -4.12
C LEU A 72 -17.48 3.94 -4.50
N LEU A 73 -17.09 5.22 -4.60
CA LEU A 73 -15.72 5.61 -4.95
C LEU A 73 -14.70 5.11 -3.93
N SER A 74 -14.99 5.21 -2.62
CA SER A 74 -14.08 4.72 -1.58
C SER A 74 -13.87 3.21 -1.67
N SER A 75 -14.95 2.44 -1.94
CA SER A 75 -14.86 0.98 -2.07
C SER A 75 -14.05 0.54 -3.29
N LEU A 76 -14.21 1.23 -4.43
CA LEU A 76 -13.42 0.97 -5.62
C LEU A 76 -11.95 1.35 -5.40
N ALA A 77 -11.68 2.52 -4.83
CA ALA A 77 -10.34 2.99 -4.55
C ALA A 77 -9.60 2.06 -3.57
N TYR A 78 -10.27 1.61 -2.51
CA TYR A 78 -9.71 0.67 -1.55
C TYR A 78 -9.40 -0.68 -2.20
N SER A 79 -10.35 -1.24 -2.95
CA SER A 79 -10.17 -2.52 -3.63
C SER A 79 -9.03 -2.44 -4.65
N PHE A 80 -8.97 -1.36 -5.42
CA PHE A 80 -7.91 -1.12 -6.40
C PHE A 80 -6.55 -0.97 -5.73
N GLY A 81 -6.45 -0.15 -4.66
CA GLY A 81 -5.21 0.06 -3.93
C GLY A 81 -4.63 -1.23 -3.36
N VAL A 82 -5.46 -2.03 -2.67
CA VAL A 82 -5.02 -3.33 -2.12
C VAL A 82 -4.67 -4.31 -3.24
N SER A 83 -5.41 -4.31 -4.36
CA SER A 83 -5.10 -5.17 -5.52
C SER A 83 -3.75 -4.82 -6.16
N CYS A 84 -3.46 -3.53 -6.34
CA CYS A 84 -2.17 -3.07 -6.86
C CYS A 84 -1.03 -3.43 -5.92
N LEU A 85 -1.22 -3.27 -4.60
CA LEU A 85 -0.23 -3.69 -3.60
C LEU A 85 0.02 -5.19 -3.66
N ALA A 86 -1.03 -6.02 -3.74
CA ALA A 86 -0.89 -7.46 -3.87
C ALA A 86 -0.16 -7.86 -5.17
N MET A 87 -0.47 -7.19 -6.29
CA MET A 87 0.16 -7.41 -7.59
C MET A 87 1.64 -7.01 -7.62
N SER A 88 2.03 -6.00 -6.82
CA SER A 88 3.42 -5.54 -6.74
C SER A 88 4.37 -6.56 -6.09
N THR A 89 3.81 -7.60 -5.48
CA THR A 89 4.59 -8.69 -4.87
C THR A 89 5.33 -9.47 -5.97
N PRO A 90 6.62 -9.83 -5.76
CA PRO A 90 7.46 -10.46 -6.76
C PRO A 90 6.89 -11.68 -7.51
N PRO A 91 6.13 -12.63 -6.92
CA PRO A 91 5.65 -13.79 -7.68
C PRO A 91 4.70 -13.43 -8.83
N VAL A 92 4.00 -12.28 -8.75
CA VAL A 92 3.05 -11.87 -9.78
C VAL A 92 3.69 -10.95 -10.81
N LEU A 93 4.61 -10.08 -10.39
CA LEU A 93 5.34 -9.17 -11.28
C LEU A 93 6.57 -9.79 -11.94
N SER A 94 7.01 -10.97 -11.48
CA SER A 94 8.17 -11.67 -12.02
C SER A 94 8.06 -11.97 -13.52
N ASN A 95 6.87 -12.33 -14.01
CA ASN A 95 6.65 -12.66 -15.42
C ASN A 95 6.82 -11.44 -16.35
N ALA A 96 6.62 -10.22 -15.83
CA ALA A 96 6.73 -8.98 -16.60
C ALA A 96 8.12 -8.32 -16.54
N VAL A 97 8.91 -8.62 -15.50
CA VAL A 97 10.23 -8.00 -15.25
C VAL A 97 11.42 -8.96 -15.54
N GLY A 98 11.13 -10.22 -15.90
CA GLY A 98 12.18 -11.17 -16.31
C GLY A 98 13.10 -11.62 -15.17
N ASN A 99 12.64 -11.52 -13.92
CA ASN A 99 13.46 -11.86 -12.74
C ASN A 99 12.69 -12.73 -11.74
N CYS A 100 13.31 -13.82 -11.26
CA CYS A 100 12.81 -14.88 -10.35
C CYS A 100 11.28 -15.14 -10.33
N GLY A 101 10.81 -16.06 -11.20
CA GLY A 101 9.40 -16.52 -11.29
C GLY A 101 8.90 -17.39 -10.14
N GLU A 102 9.79 -17.75 -9.21
CA GLU A 102 9.52 -18.72 -8.14
C GLU A 102 9.90 -18.17 -6.76
N TYR A 103 9.08 -18.49 -5.76
CA TYR A 103 9.34 -18.22 -4.34
C TYR A 103 10.45 -19.18 -3.83
N LYS A 104 11.69 -18.90 -4.20
CA LYS A 104 12.87 -19.66 -3.80
C LYS A 104 13.68 -18.81 -2.81
N PRO A 105 14.29 -19.39 -1.74
CA PRO A 105 14.88 -18.62 -0.65
C PRO A 105 16.01 -17.65 -1.08
N HIS A 106 16.66 -17.88 -2.23
CA HIS A 106 17.66 -16.98 -2.81
C HIS A 106 17.10 -15.73 -3.54
N CYS A 107 15.78 -15.61 -3.70
CA CYS A 107 15.15 -14.46 -4.37
C CYS A 107 14.42 -13.55 -3.37
N ILE A 108 14.54 -13.82 -2.06
CA ILE A 108 13.86 -13.08 -0.99
C ILE A 108 14.93 -12.38 -0.17
N GLY A 109 14.97 -11.04 -0.25
CA GLY A 109 16.02 -10.25 0.37
C GLY A 109 17.37 -10.36 -0.36
N ALA A 110 18.42 -9.74 0.20
CA ALA A 110 19.75 -9.45 -0.37
C ALA A 110 20.61 -10.64 -0.85
N SER A 111 20.02 -11.76 -1.25
CA SER A 111 20.69 -12.93 -1.82
C SER A 111 20.41 -13.10 -3.32
N GLN A 112 20.03 -12.04 -4.05
CA GLN A 112 20.06 -12.08 -5.51
C GLN A 112 21.51 -12.32 -5.98
N PRO A 113 21.81 -13.45 -6.67
CA PRO A 113 23.14 -13.72 -7.21
C PRO A 113 23.40 -12.90 -8.50
N GLY A 114 23.14 -11.59 -8.43
CA GLY A 114 23.30 -10.64 -9.52
C GLY A 114 23.80 -9.26 -9.08
N SER A 115 23.94 -8.99 -7.78
CA SER A 115 24.61 -7.77 -7.27
C SER A 115 26.12 -7.99 -7.00
N GLN A 116 26.69 -9.05 -7.55
CA GLN A 116 28.10 -9.12 -7.93
C GLN A 116 28.01 -9.17 -9.46
N VAL A 117 28.35 -8.14 -10.24
CA VAL A 117 29.68 -7.59 -10.56
C VAL A 117 29.46 -6.53 -11.68
N PRO A 118 30.28 -5.49 -11.91
CA PRO A 118 31.36 -4.88 -11.11
C PRO A 118 30.96 -3.56 -10.42
#